data_AF-A0AAN8FU14-F1
#
_entry.id   AF-A0AAN8FU14-F1
#
_cell.length_a   1.000
_cell.length_b   1.000
_cell.length_c   1.000
_cell.angle_alpha   90.00
_cell.angle_beta   90.00
_cell.angle_gamma   90.00
#
_symmetry.space_group_name_H-M   'P 1'
#
loop_
_entity.id
_entity.type
_entity.pdbx_description
1 polymer ?
#
loop_
_entity_poly.entity_id
_entity_poly.type
_entity_poly.pdbx_seq_one_letter_code
_entity_poly.pdbx_strand_id
1 'polypeptide(L)'
;LHNWYITAISHATAAVASCSKGPQAYLKGRAQLLCAIAHGRKAQAEPCFEDRRRLLGKALTMFENCVHADPHDYLAHYYCALYHAIVRDLEAARERCARSLELNAEQPAAVMLLALIFTAEADLKGALELVVNALKDFPTHYGLLVLRLHIETKFGRVDESLGTCSHLLDFWRKRDCCIDDERVQLTINATEGQNTFKDAASLKAGTPSIGRELSSSAPLFATPLGIGIGTTILNPNVGSSQSGLDVAISAADSGVPASEVGGQSTSSEGGGGPASANSALWTRFRAQANMWMALAELFLAEGRLNDVAPCVEQAAILFPHAHQALYLKGRLFAAKAEKAPDEMTAAKFRAEANASLLSALALCPSHTPSLFHLAKLYSADNNIAMAEQMYR
;
A
#
# COMPACT_ATOMS: atom_id res chain seq x y z
N LEU A 1 11.86 -0.20 -14.49
CA LEU A 1 11.33 -1.22 -13.55
C LEU A 1 11.80 -2.65 -13.86
N HIS A 2 11.86 -3.08 -15.13
CA HIS A 2 12.22 -4.46 -15.51
C HIS A 2 13.63 -4.93 -15.05
N ASN A 3 14.58 -3.99 -14.89
CA ASN A 3 15.98 -4.31 -14.57
C ASN A 3 16.18 -4.83 -13.13
N TRP A 4 15.38 -4.38 -12.16
CA TRP A 4 15.57 -4.71 -10.74
C TRP A 4 15.19 -6.15 -10.39
N TYR A 5 14.19 -6.72 -11.07
CA TYR A 5 13.80 -8.10 -10.81
C TYR A 5 14.83 -9.09 -11.35
N ILE A 6 15.47 -8.74 -12.48
CA ILE A 6 16.53 -9.57 -13.08
C ILE A 6 17.77 -9.55 -12.18
N THR A 7 18.15 -8.38 -11.67
CA THR A 7 19.26 -8.30 -10.70
C THR A 7 18.94 -9.02 -9.40
N ALA A 8 17.73 -8.86 -8.86
CA ALA A 8 17.29 -9.58 -7.65
C ALA A 8 17.35 -11.10 -7.85
N ILE A 9 16.90 -11.62 -9.00
CA ILE A 9 16.99 -13.04 -9.34
C ILE A 9 18.45 -13.49 -9.41
N SER A 10 19.32 -12.71 -10.07
CA SER A 10 20.75 -13.02 -10.18
C SER A 10 21.44 -13.09 -8.82
N HIS A 11 21.18 -12.12 -7.93
CA HIS A 11 21.72 -12.14 -6.58
C HIS A 11 21.17 -13.29 -5.74
N ALA A 12 19.87 -13.60 -5.85
CA ALA A 12 19.26 -14.71 -5.12
C ALA A 12 19.79 -16.07 -5.60
N THR A 13 19.98 -16.28 -6.90
CA THR A 13 20.56 -17.53 -7.43
C THR A 13 22.03 -17.69 -7.05
N ALA A 14 22.81 -16.60 -7.05
CA ALA A 14 24.18 -16.60 -6.56
C ALA A 14 24.27 -16.93 -5.06
N ALA A 15 23.32 -16.41 -4.25
CA ALA A 15 23.23 -16.73 -2.83
C ALA A 15 22.93 -18.22 -2.60
N VAL A 16 22.00 -18.80 -3.35
CA VAL A 16 21.70 -20.25 -3.28
C VAL A 16 22.92 -21.09 -3.66
N ALA A 17 23.64 -20.71 -4.72
CA ALA A 17 24.85 -21.41 -5.14
C ALA A 17 25.96 -21.34 -4.09
N SER A 18 26.15 -20.19 -3.45
CA SER A 18 27.14 -20.00 -2.39
C SER A 18 26.81 -20.80 -1.12
N CYS A 19 25.53 -20.83 -0.73
CA CYS A 19 25.05 -21.62 0.42
C CYS A 19 25.12 -23.14 0.19
N SER A 20 25.20 -23.60 -1.07
CA SER A 20 25.30 -25.02 -1.38
C SER A 20 26.70 -25.63 -1.20
N LYS A 21 27.75 -24.79 -1.19
CA LYS A 21 29.16 -25.22 -1.14
C LYS A 21 29.90 -24.81 0.14
N GLY A 22 29.31 -23.93 0.96
CA GLY A 22 29.96 -23.33 2.13
C GLY A 22 29.42 -23.79 3.49
N PRO A 23 30.00 -23.31 4.61
CA PRO A 23 29.59 -23.62 5.98
C PRO A 23 28.21 -23.05 6.38
N GLN A 24 27.57 -22.29 5.48
CA GLN A 24 26.30 -21.58 5.70
C GLN A 24 25.08 -22.36 5.18
N ALA A 25 25.13 -23.70 5.21
CA ALA A 25 24.06 -24.55 4.68
C ALA A 25 22.68 -24.26 5.30
N TYR A 26 22.62 -23.76 6.54
CA TYR A 26 21.38 -23.36 7.23
C TYR A 26 20.67 -22.18 6.56
N LEU A 27 21.37 -21.30 5.83
CA LEU A 27 20.78 -20.17 5.11
C LEU A 27 20.18 -20.58 3.76
N LYS A 28 20.41 -21.82 3.32
CA LYS A 28 19.97 -22.30 2.00
C LYS A 28 18.46 -22.19 1.81
N GLY A 29 17.66 -22.59 2.82
CA GLY A 29 16.20 -22.49 2.75
C GLY A 29 15.72 -21.04 2.57
N ARG A 30 16.33 -20.09 3.31
CA ARG A 30 16.05 -18.66 3.16
C ARG A 30 16.46 -18.09 1.81
N ALA A 31 17.63 -18.47 1.30
CA ALA A 31 18.08 -18.06 -0.03
C ALA A 31 17.16 -18.61 -1.14
N GLN A 32 16.69 -19.85 -1.01
CA GLN A 32 15.73 -20.45 -1.92
C GLN A 32 14.38 -19.73 -1.89
N LEU A 33 13.88 -19.39 -0.70
CA LEU A 33 12.64 -18.63 -0.53
C LEU A 33 12.76 -17.23 -1.18
N LEU A 34 13.87 -16.51 -0.95
CA LEU A 34 14.12 -15.22 -1.59
C LEU A 34 14.15 -15.32 -3.12
N CYS A 35 14.74 -16.39 -3.65
CA CYS A 35 14.75 -16.66 -5.08
C CYS A 35 13.33 -16.88 -5.63
N ALA A 36 12.50 -17.65 -4.91
CA ALA A 36 11.09 -17.85 -5.28
C ALA A 36 10.29 -16.54 -5.23
N ILE A 37 10.49 -15.71 -4.20
CA ILE A 37 9.87 -14.37 -4.09
C ILE A 37 10.27 -13.49 -5.27
N ALA A 38 11.56 -13.45 -5.65
CA ALA A 38 12.02 -12.65 -6.77
C ALA A 38 11.38 -13.08 -8.10
N HIS A 39 11.25 -14.38 -8.35
CA HIS A 39 10.55 -14.92 -9.52
C HIS A 39 9.06 -14.60 -9.50
N GLY A 40 8.41 -14.72 -8.34
CA GLY A 40 7.00 -14.38 -8.20
C GLY A 40 6.72 -12.89 -8.41
N ARG A 41 7.62 -12.01 -7.93
CA ARG A 41 7.54 -10.56 -8.18
C ARG A 41 7.73 -10.23 -9.65
N LYS A 42 8.67 -10.90 -10.32
CA LYS A 42 8.84 -10.79 -11.78
C LYS A 42 7.58 -11.21 -12.52
N ALA A 43 6.95 -12.32 -12.11
CA ALA A 43 5.70 -12.79 -12.71
C ALA A 43 4.58 -11.76 -12.57
N GLN A 44 4.43 -11.13 -11.39
CA GLN A 44 3.44 -10.06 -11.18
C GLN A 44 3.74 -8.79 -11.99
N ALA A 45 5.01 -8.48 -12.26
CA ALA A 45 5.38 -7.32 -13.06
C ALA A 45 5.13 -7.53 -14.58
N GLU A 46 4.91 -8.76 -15.02
CA GLU A 46 4.68 -9.08 -16.42
C GLU A 46 3.29 -8.61 -16.89
N PRO A 47 3.19 -7.74 -17.91
CA PRO A 47 1.90 -7.22 -18.40
C PRO A 47 1.15 -8.25 -19.25
N CYS A 48 1.87 -9.10 -20.00
CA CYS A 48 1.27 -10.12 -20.84
C CYS A 48 0.64 -11.23 -19.97
N PHE A 49 -0.65 -11.49 -20.16
CA PHE A 49 -1.40 -12.47 -19.37
C PHE A 49 -0.82 -13.89 -19.47
N GLU A 50 -0.50 -14.33 -20.69
CA GLU A 50 0.02 -15.69 -20.94
C GLU A 50 1.40 -15.90 -20.31
N ASP A 51 2.29 -14.91 -20.46
CA ASP A 51 3.62 -14.95 -19.85
C ASP A 51 3.55 -14.87 -18.33
N ARG A 52 2.68 -14.00 -17.79
CA ARG A 52 2.41 -13.92 -16.35
C ARG A 52 1.95 -15.28 -15.81
N ARG A 53 0.99 -15.94 -16.47
CA ARG A 53 0.49 -17.27 -16.06
C ARG A 53 1.61 -18.32 -16.04
N ARG A 54 2.43 -18.37 -17.09
CA ARG A 54 3.58 -19.28 -17.18
C ARG A 54 4.63 -19.02 -16.10
N LEU A 55 4.93 -17.75 -15.82
CA LEU A 55 5.90 -17.36 -14.78
C LEU A 55 5.36 -17.63 -13.38
N LEU A 56 4.06 -17.41 -13.13
CA LEU A 56 3.41 -17.74 -11.86
C LEU A 56 3.44 -19.24 -11.58
N GLY A 57 3.18 -20.08 -12.59
CA GLY A 57 3.32 -21.54 -12.46
C GLY A 57 4.73 -21.97 -12.07
N LYS A 58 5.77 -21.34 -12.63
CA LYS A 58 7.16 -21.58 -12.23
C LYS A 58 7.46 -21.09 -10.81
N ALA A 59 6.91 -19.95 -10.39
CA ALA A 59 7.10 -19.45 -9.04
C ALA A 59 6.44 -20.37 -8.00
N LEU A 60 5.24 -20.90 -8.29
CA LEU A 60 4.55 -21.85 -7.41
C LEU A 60 5.37 -23.11 -7.15
N THR A 61 5.91 -23.74 -8.19
CA THR A 61 6.76 -24.93 -8.00
C THR A 61 8.01 -24.62 -7.16
N MET A 62 8.57 -23.41 -7.28
CA MET A 62 9.66 -22.97 -6.40
C MET A 62 9.22 -22.80 -4.95
N PHE A 63 8.03 -22.25 -4.70
CA PHE A 63 7.48 -22.13 -3.34
C PHE A 63 7.18 -23.48 -2.71
N GLU A 64 6.59 -24.40 -3.48
CA GLU A 64 6.37 -25.78 -3.03
C GLU A 64 7.69 -26.45 -2.66
N ASN A 65 8.73 -26.31 -3.49
CA ASN A 65 10.05 -26.83 -3.17
C ASN A 65 10.63 -26.23 -1.88
N CYS A 66 10.37 -24.95 -1.59
CA CYS A 66 10.79 -24.32 -0.33
C CYS A 66 10.07 -24.93 0.88
N VAL A 67 8.76 -25.17 0.77
CA VAL A 67 7.96 -25.79 1.83
C VAL A 67 8.41 -27.24 2.08
N HIS A 68 8.73 -28.00 1.03
CA HIS A 68 9.27 -29.36 1.18
C HIS A 68 10.68 -29.37 1.79
N ALA A 69 11.50 -28.35 1.51
CA ALA A 69 12.84 -28.23 2.05
C ALA A 69 12.84 -27.88 3.55
N ASP A 70 11.90 -27.03 3.99
CA ASP A 70 11.71 -26.69 5.41
C ASP A 70 10.22 -26.59 5.75
N PRO A 71 9.61 -27.69 6.24
CA PRO A 71 8.20 -27.71 6.61
C PRO A 71 7.84 -26.83 7.82
N HIS A 72 8.81 -26.41 8.63
CA HIS A 72 8.57 -25.62 9.84
C HIS A 72 8.78 -24.12 9.62
N ASP A 73 9.13 -23.69 8.40
CA ASP A 73 9.26 -22.28 8.05
C ASP A 73 7.88 -21.66 7.77
N TYR A 74 7.37 -20.89 8.74
CA TYR A 74 6.10 -20.16 8.58
C TYR A 74 6.11 -19.21 7.36
N LEU A 75 7.24 -18.58 7.02
CA LEU A 75 7.31 -17.67 5.87
C LEU A 75 7.18 -18.41 4.54
N ALA A 76 7.74 -19.62 4.44
CA ALA A 76 7.59 -20.44 3.23
C ALA A 76 6.11 -20.80 3.01
N HIS A 77 5.40 -21.20 4.07
CA HIS A 77 3.96 -21.44 4.02
C HIS A 77 3.15 -20.18 3.68
N TYR A 78 3.46 -19.05 4.31
CA TYR A 78 2.82 -17.76 4.03
C TYR A 78 2.96 -17.34 2.56
N TYR A 79 4.17 -17.35 2.01
CA TYR A 79 4.39 -16.97 0.61
C TYR A 79 3.79 -17.99 -0.36
N CYS A 80 3.86 -19.28 -0.04
CA CYS A 80 3.16 -20.31 -0.81
C CYS A 80 1.65 -20.01 -0.87
N ALA A 81 1.02 -19.78 0.29
CA ALA A 81 -0.39 -19.39 0.38
C ALA A 81 -0.72 -18.13 -0.43
N LEU A 82 0.12 -17.10 -0.33
CA LEU A 82 -0.06 -15.86 -1.08
C LEU A 82 -0.09 -16.09 -2.59
N TYR A 83 0.82 -16.92 -3.12
CA TYR A 83 0.87 -17.18 -4.56
C TYR A 83 -0.23 -18.15 -5.03
N HIS A 84 -0.67 -19.12 -4.21
CA HIS A 84 -1.89 -19.89 -4.52
C HIS A 84 -3.11 -18.96 -4.59
N ALA A 85 -3.24 -18.00 -3.66
CA ALA A 85 -4.31 -17.01 -3.68
C ALA A 85 -4.29 -16.13 -4.93
N ILE A 86 -3.09 -15.73 -5.41
CA ILE A 86 -2.91 -14.96 -6.65
C ILE A 86 -3.35 -15.75 -7.88
N VAL A 87 -3.05 -17.06 -7.92
CA VAL A 87 -3.45 -17.97 -9.00
C VAL A 87 -4.93 -18.38 -8.91
N ARG A 88 -5.64 -17.94 -7.85
CA ARG A 88 -7.05 -18.25 -7.56
C ARG A 88 -7.30 -19.70 -7.14
N ASP A 89 -6.27 -20.35 -6.61
CA ASP A 89 -6.38 -21.64 -5.93
C ASP A 89 -6.64 -21.39 -4.44
N LEU A 90 -7.93 -21.19 -4.09
CA LEU A 90 -8.33 -20.75 -2.76
C LEU A 90 -8.21 -21.85 -1.70
N GLU A 91 -8.43 -23.11 -2.07
CA GLU A 91 -8.35 -24.25 -1.15
C GLU A 91 -6.92 -24.46 -0.65
N ALA A 92 -5.95 -24.57 -1.57
CA ALA A 92 -4.55 -24.70 -1.22
C ALA A 92 -4.02 -23.45 -0.49
N ALA A 93 -4.46 -22.26 -0.90
CA ALA A 93 -4.11 -21.02 -0.23
C ALA A 93 -4.56 -21.01 1.23
N ARG A 94 -5.81 -21.45 1.51
CA ARG A 94 -6.37 -21.51 2.85
C ARG A 94 -5.58 -22.49 3.72
N GLU A 95 -5.32 -23.70 3.23
CA GLU A 95 -4.57 -24.71 3.97
C GLU A 95 -3.17 -24.21 4.35
N ARG A 96 -2.42 -23.68 3.38
CA ARG A 96 -1.06 -23.17 3.63
C ARG A 96 -1.04 -21.93 4.51
N CYS A 97 -2.06 -21.07 4.41
CA CYS A 97 -2.18 -19.91 5.28
C CYS A 97 -2.48 -20.31 6.73
N ALA A 98 -3.37 -21.29 6.93
CA ALA A 98 -3.65 -21.86 8.24
C ALA A 98 -2.40 -22.48 8.86
N ARG A 99 -1.63 -23.28 8.10
CA ARG A 99 -0.34 -23.83 8.56
C ARG A 99 0.66 -22.74 8.95
N SER A 100 0.74 -21.65 8.19
CA SER A 100 1.59 -20.51 8.56
C SER A 100 1.20 -19.90 9.91
N LEU A 101 -0.10 -19.77 10.18
CA LEU A 101 -0.61 -19.22 11.44
C LEU A 101 -0.45 -20.17 12.62
N GLU A 102 -0.55 -21.48 12.40
CA GLU A 102 -0.24 -22.51 13.40
C GLU A 102 1.24 -22.44 13.84
N LEU A 103 2.14 -22.19 12.90
CA LEU A 103 3.58 -22.04 13.18
C LEU A 103 3.91 -20.69 13.82
N ASN A 104 3.21 -19.62 13.42
CA ASN A 104 3.39 -18.29 13.97
C ASN A 104 2.08 -17.48 13.98
N ALA A 105 1.45 -17.38 15.15
CA ALA A 105 0.21 -16.64 15.34
C ALA A 105 0.42 -15.11 15.37
N GLU A 106 1.63 -14.62 15.61
CA GLU A 106 1.92 -13.17 15.76
C GLU A 106 2.11 -12.44 14.41
N GLN A 107 1.47 -12.94 13.33
CA GLN A 107 1.64 -12.38 11.98
C GLN A 107 0.34 -11.74 11.46
N PRO A 108 0.16 -10.40 11.59
CA PRO A 108 -1.00 -9.69 11.04
C PRO A 108 -1.19 -9.90 9.53
N ALA A 109 -0.09 -10.02 8.78
CA ALA A 109 -0.13 -10.23 7.33
C ALA A 109 -0.76 -11.58 6.93
N ALA A 110 -0.52 -12.65 7.69
CA ALA A 110 -1.13 -13.94 7.43
C ALA A 110 -2.62 -13.94 7.81
N VAL A 111 -2.98 -13.29 8.91
CA VAL A 111 -4.40 -13.14 9.27
C VAL A 111 -5.16 -12.31 8.24
N MET A 112 -4.56 -11.22 7.74
CA MET A 112 -5.13 -10.44 6.64
C MET A 112 -5.31 -11.28 5.37
N LEU A 113 -4.31 -12.09 5.00
CA LEU A 113 -4.41 -12.98 3.85
C LEU A 113 -5.55 -14.00 4.02
N LEU A 114 -5.69 -14.60 5.20
CA LEU A 114 -6.77 -15.54 5.50
C LEU A 114 -8.15 -14.86 5.41
N ALA A 115 -8.29 -13.67 5.98
CA ALA A 115 -9.51 -12.89 5.87
C ALA A 115 -9.83 -12.55 4.40
N LEU A 116 -8.83 -12.19 3.58
CA LEU A 116 -9.01 -11.96 2.15
C LEU A 116 -9.44 -13.23 1.40
N ILE A 117 -8.90 -14.40 1.76
CA ILE A 117 -9.33 -15.70 1.20
C ILE A 117 -10.80 -15.95 1.53
N PHE A 118 -11.23 -15.76 2.78
CA PHE A 118 -12.65 -15.87 3.16
C PHE A 118 -13.54 -14.89 2.41
N THR A 119 -13.10 -13.65 2.18
CA THR A 119 -13.86 -12.72 1.33
C THR A 119 -13.99 -13.19 -0.11
N ALA A 120 -12.96 -13.86 -0.66
CA ALA A 120 -13.00 -14.42 -2.01
C ALA A 120 -13.94 -15.63 -2.11
N GLU A 121 -14.11 -16.36 -1.01
CA GLU A 121 -15.04 -17.49 -0.88
C GLU A 121 -16.46 -17.05 -0.49
N ALA A 122 -16.71 -15.73 -0.46
CA ALA A 122 -17.97 -15.10 -0.05
C ALA A 122 -18.37 -15.31 1.43
N ASP A 123 -17.48 -15.84 2.28
CA ASP A 123 -17.68 -15.89 3.72
C ASP A 123 -17.23 -14.57 4.38
N LEU A 124 -18.06 -13.53 4.21
CA LEU A 124 -17.80 -12.23 4.82
C LEU A 124 -17.91 -12.24 6.35
N LYS A 125 -18.71 -13.16 6.93
CA LYS A 125 -18.90 -13.25 8.38
C LYS A 125 -17.64 -13.80 9.04
N GLY A 126 -17.13 -14.92 8.55
CA GLY A 126 -15.87 -15.50 9.01
C GLY A 126 -14.71 -14.53 8.82
N ALA A 127 -14.65 -13.82 7.68
CA ALA A 127 -13.63 -12.81 7.43
C ALA A 127 -13.67 -11.67 8.46
N LEU A 128 -14.87 -11.15 8.78
CA LEU A 128 -15.03 -10.07 9.74
C LEU A 128 -14.66 -10.51 11.16
N GLU A 129 -15.09 -11.71 11.58
CA GLU A 129 -14.75 -12.27 12.90
C GLU A 129 -13.25 -12.43 13.07
N LEU A 130 -12.54 -12.95 12.04
CA LEU A 130 -11.09 -13.04 12.05
C LEU A 130 -10.41 -11.67 12.22
N VAL A 131 -10.85 -10.66 11.47
CA VAL A 131 -10.25 -9.31 11.55
C VAL A 131 -10.55 -8.64 12.88
N VAL A 132 -11.78 -8.77 13.40
CA VAL A 132 -12.16 -8.22 14.72
C VAL A 132 -11.36 -8.90 15.83
N ASN A 133 -11.14 -10.21 15.76
CA ASN A 133 -10.30 -10.92 16.73
C ASN A 133 -8.85 -10.46 16.62
N ALA A 134 -8.28 -10.35 15.42
CA ALA A 134 -6.92 -9.86 15.22
C ALA A 134 -6.72 -8.42 15.72
N LEU A 135 -7.74 -7.57 15.64
CA LEU A 135 -7.69 -6.20 16.15
C LEU A 135 -7.70 -6.12 17.68
N LYS A 136 -8.09 -7.18 18.39
CA LYS A 136 -7.93 -7.26 19.86
C LYS A 136 -6.46 -7.36 20.22
N ASP A 137 -5.70 -8.14 19.46
CA ASP A 137 -4.25 -8.34 19.66
C ASP A 137 -3.44 -7.18 19.05
N PHE A 138 -3.90 -6.65 17.90
CA PHE A 138 -3.21 -5.61 17.13
C PHE A 138 -4.08 -4.36 16.88
N PRO A 139 -4.48 -3.61 17.92
CA PRO A 139 -5.45 -2.51 17.82
C PRO A 139 -4.97 -1.33 16.95
N THR A 140 -3.65 -1.16 16.83
CA THR A 140 -3.04 -0.04 16.08
C THR A 140 -2.64 -0.42 14.66
N HIS A 141 -2.97 -1.64 14.19
CA HIS A 141 -2.55 -2.11 12.88
C HIS A 141 -3.45 -1.57 11.77
N TYR A 142 -2.95 -0.55 11.06
CA TYR A 142 -3.68 0.15 9.99
C TYR A 142 -4.26 -0.79 8.92
N GLY A 143 -3.49 -1.78 8.45
CA GLY A 143 -3.96 -2.70 7.40
C GLY A 143 -5.18 -3.53 7.82
N LEU A 144 -5.28 -3.88 9.11
CA LEU A 144 -6.42 -4.64 9.64
C LEU A 144 -7.65 -3.74 9.80
N LEU A 145 -7.46 -2.49 10.24
CA LEU A 145 -8.55 -1.52 10.34
C LEU A 145 -9.13 -1.17 8.96
N VAL A 146 -8.29 -1.00 7.94
CA VAL A 146 -8.73 -0.75 6.56
C VAL A 146 -9.46 -1.98 5.99
N LEU A 147 -8.93 -3.18 6.24
CA LEU A 147 -9.59 -4.41 5.81
C LEU A 147 -10.98 -4.56 6.48
N ARG A 148 -11.09 -4.25 7.77
CA ARG A 148 -12.35 -4.21 8.50
C ARG A 148 -13.36 -3.26 7.84
N LEU A 149 -12.94 -2.02 7.59
CA LEU A 149 -13.78 -0.99 6.94
C LEU A 149 -14.33 -1.49 5.59
N HIS A 150 -13.47 -2.11 4.77
CA HIS A 150 -13.89 -2.63 3.47
C HIS A 150 -14.85 -3.83 3.59
N ILE A 151 -14.62 -4.74 4.55
CA ILE A 151 -15.53 -5.87 4.79
C ILE A 151 -16.88 -5.36 5.29
N GLU A 152 -16.93 -4.44 6.26
CA GLU A 152 -18.16 -3.83 6.77
C GLU A 152 -18.95 -3.11 5.67
N THR A 153 -18.25 -2.39 4.80
CA THR A 153 -18.83 -1.74 3.62
C THR A 153 -19.44 -2.76 2.65
N LYS A 154 -18.76 -3.87 2.38
CA LYS A 154 -19.29 -4.95 1.52
C LYS A 154 -20.46 -5.69 2.15
N PHE A 155 -20.48 -5.78 3.48
CA PHE A 155 -21.57 -6.39 4.24
C PHE A 155 -22.83 -5.50 4.28
N GLY A 156 -22.73 -4.22 3.90
CA GLY A 156 -23.83 -3.25 3.95
C GLY A 156 -24.07 -2.65 5.34
N ARG A 157 -23.09 -2.73 6.25
CA ARG A 157 -23.18 -2.11 7.59
C ARG A 157 -22.61 -0.70 7.56
N VAL A 158 -23.38 0.23 7.00
CA VAL A 158 -22.94 1.62 6.79
C VAL A 158 -22.59 2.32 8.10
N ASP A 159 -23.42 2.16 9.14
CA ASP A 159 -23.19 2.83 10.43
C ASP A 159 -21.93 2.31 11.13
N GLU A 160 -21.70 0.99 11.10
CA GLU A 160 -20.47 0.37 11.64
C GLU A 160 -19.24 0.82 10.83
N SER A 161 -19.36 0.88 9.50
CA SER A 161 -18.30 1.36 8.60
C SER A 161 -17.94 2.83 8.88
N LEU A 162 -18.93 3.69 9.10
CA LEU A 162 -18.71 5.08 9.51
C LEU A 162 -18.04 5.16 10.89
N GLY A 163 -18.48 4.35 11.85
CA GLY A 163 -17.86 4.25 13.17
C GLY A 163 -16.39 3.81 13.10
N THR A 164 -16.09 2.78 12.30
CA THR A 164 -14.73 2.31 12.03
C THR A 164 -13.89 3.40 11.36
N CYS A 165 -14.49 4.16 10.43
CA CYS A 165 -13.79 5.27 9.78
C CYS A 165 -13.52 6.45 10.73
N SER A 166 -14.48 6.84 11.56
CA SER A 166 -14.26 7.85 12.61
C SER A 166 -13.17 7.41 13.58
N HIS A 167 -13.20 6.16 14.04
CA HIS A 167 -12.15 5.61 14.89
C HIS A 167 -10.78 5.63 14.20
N LEU A 168 -10.73 5.34 12.90
CA LEU A 168 -9.51 5.45 12.11
C LEU A 168 -9.02 6.90 12.08
N LEU A 169 -9.88 7.86 11.71
CA LEU A 169 -9.53 9.29 11.68
C LEU A 169 -9.05 9.80 13.06
N ASP A 170 -9.69 9.38 14.14
CA ASP A 170 -9.30 9.71 15.51
C ASP A 170 -7.96 9.08 15.91
N PHE A 171 -7.74 7.81 15.54
CA PHE A 171 -6.46 7.13 15.74
C PHE A 171 -5.32 7.91 15.08
N TRP A 172 -5.55 8.44 13.87
CA TRP A 172 -4.55 9.26 13.18
C TRP A 172 -4.42 10.64 13.82
N ARG A 173 -5.53 11.34 14.12
CA ARG A 173 -5.48 12.65 14.79
C ARG A 173 -4.76 12.59 16.14
N LYS A 174 -4.95 11.53 16.92
CA LYS A 174 -4.26 11.32 18.21
C LYS A 174 -2.77 11.03 18.03
N ARG A 175 -2.35 10.46 16.91
CA ARG A 175 -0.94 10.29 16.60
C ARG A 175 -0.28 11.62 16.24
N ASP A 176 -1.07 12.61 15.83
CA ASP A 176 -0.62 13.94 15.44
C ASP A 176 -0.23 14.77 16.67
N CYS A 177 -1.01 14.71 17.76
CA CYS A 177 -0.72 15.45 18.99
C CYS A 177 0.55 14.96 19.72
N CYS A 178 0.90 13.67 19.61
CA CYS A 178 2.10 13.14 20.26
C CYS A 178 3.41 13.58 19.58
N ILE A 179 3.37 13.94 18.29
CA ILE A 179 4.57 14.37 17.54
C ILE A 179 4.87 15.85 17.80
N ASP A 180 3.86 16.68 18.03
CA ASP A 180 4.06 18.07 18.41
C ASP A 180 4.67 18.18 19.82
N ASP A 181 4.26 17.32 20.76
CA ASP A 181 4.86 17.26 22.11
C ASP A 181 6.33 16.84 22.08
N GLU A 182 6.74 15.85 21.25
CA GLU A 182 8.15 15.45 21.14
C GLU A 182 9.04 16.56 20.54
N ARG A 183 8.54 17.34 19.58
CA ARG A 183 9.29 18.51 19.08
C ARG A 183 9.43 19.60 20.13
N VAL A 184 8.42 19.81 20.96
CA VAL A 184 8.45 20.82 22.04
C VAL A 184 9.32 20.35 23.22
N GLN A 185 9.35 19.06 23.54
CA GLN A 185 10.22 18.50 24.59
C GLN A 185 11.70 18.49 24.19
N LEU A 186 12.02 18.31 22.90
CA LEU A 186 13.40 18.40 22.41
C LEU A 186 13.94 19.83 22.42
N THR A 187 13.10 20.86 22.25
CA THR A 187 13.52 22.27 22.39
C THR A 187 13.61 22.74 23.83
N ILE A 188 12.80 22.20 24.75
CA ILE A 188 12.87 22.56 26.19
C ILE A 188 14.09 21.89 26.85
N ASN A 189 14.47 20.68 26.43
CA ASN A 189 15.63 19.98 27.00
C ASN A 189 16.99 20.48 26.47
N ALA A 190 17.00 21.31 25.42
CA ALA A 190 18.22 21.88 24.83
C ALA A 190 18.67 23.19 25.50
N THR A 191 17.85 23.79 26.37
CA THR A 191 18.14 25.06 27.04
C THR A 191 18.41 24.94 28.54
N GLU A 192 18.28 23.75 29.15
CA GLU A 192 18.69 23.49 30.54
C GLU A 192 19.93 22.59 30.60
N GLY A 193 21.08 23.15 30.24
CA GLY A 193 22.37 22.58 30.62
C GLY A 193 22.75 23.06 32.02
N GLN A 194 22.76 22.17 33.02
CA GLN A 194 23.87 21.95 33.98
C GLN A 194 23.46 21.06 35.16
N ASN A 195 24.36 20.13 35.52
CA ASN A 195 24.45 19.34 36.76
C ASN A 195 23.57 18.08 36.91
N THR A 196 24.11 16.90 36.59
CA THR A 196 24.83 16.04 37.56
C THR A 196 25.23 14.70 36.93
N PHE A 197 26.46 14.28 37.26
CA PHE A 197 27.09 13.01 36.93
C PHE A 197 26.60 11.87 37.85
N LYS A 198 26.75 10.62 37.37
CA LYS A 198 26.70 9.30 38.08
C LYS A 198 25.28 8.74 38.32
N ASP A 199 24.93 7.47 38.03
CA ASP A 199 25.70 6.21 37.97
C ASP A 199 25.14 5.24 36.92
N ALA A 200 26.05 4.44 36.35
CA ALA A 200 25.77 3.28 35.51
C ALA A 200 25.96 1.99 36.33
N ALA A 201 24.98 1.07 36.28
CA ALA A 201 25.16 -0.37 36.52
C ALA A 201 23.96 -1.12 35.88
N SER A 202 24.14 -1.76 34.74
CA SER A 202 24.53 -3.18 34.59
C SER A 202 23.35 -4.15 34.60
N LEU A 203 22.83 -4.49 33.41
CA LEU A 203 22.22 -5.79 33.14
C LEU A 203 22.59 -6.27 31.71
N LYS A 204 23.57 -7.17 31.70
CA LYS A 204 23.90 -8.28 30.78
C LYS A 204 23.48 -8.19 29.30
N ALA A 205 24.52 -8.18 28.47
CA ALA A 205 24.51 -8.50 27.05
C ALA A 205 23.95 -9.91 26.75
N GLY A 206 22.90 -9.96 25.95
CA GLY A 206 22.45 -11.13 25.20
C GLY A 206 22.66 -10.89 23.70
N THR A 207 23.13 -11.91 23.01
CA THR A 207 23.43 -11.98 21.57
C THR A 207 22.35 -11.33 20.68
N PRO A 208 22.70 -10.52 19.65
CA PRO A 208 21.71 -10.00 18.72
C PRO A 208 21.29 -11.10 17.75
N SER A 209 20.07 -11.59 17.90
CA SER A 209 19.39 -12.38 16.86
C SER A 209 19.11 -11.48 15.65
N ILE A 210 19.86 -11.72 14.56
CA ILE A 210 19.71 -11.08 13.23
C ILE A 210 18.43 -11.62 12.56
N GLY A 211 17.27 -11.29 13.13
CA GLY A 211 15.97 -11.78 12.67
C GLY A 211 14.81 -10.80 12.85
N ARG A 212 15.03 -9.63 13.45
CA ARG A 212 13.96 -8.69 13.81
C ARG A 212 13.73 -7.55 12.82
N GLU A 213 14.58 -7.38 11.81
CA GLU A 213 14.54 -6.20 10.94
C GLU A 213 13.95 -6.42 9.54
N LEU A 214 13.47 -7.62 9.22
CA LEU A 214 12.74 -7.88 7.96
C LEU A 214 11.22 -7.76 8.11
N SER A 215 10.71 -7.54 9.32
CA SER A 215 9.27 -7.64 9.63
C SER A 215 8.55 -6.29 9.82
N SER A 216 9.21 -5.14 9.65
CA SER A 216 8.54 -3.82 9.75
C SER A 216 8.12 -3.21 8.41
N SER A 217 8.31 -3.90 7.28
CA SER A 217 7.76 -3.47 5.99
C SER A 217 6.42 -4.16 5.74
N ALA A 218 5.39 -3.73 6.45
CA ALA A 218 4.02 -4.13 6.12
C ALA A 218 3.73 -3.78 4.65
N PRO A 219 3.41 -4.76 3.78
CA PRO A 219 3.00 -4.45 2.42
C PRO A 219 1.66 -3.71 2.49
N LEU A 220 1.65 -2.45 2.05
CA LEU A 220 0.44 -1.63 1.98
C LEU A 220 -0.46 -2.17 0.85
N PHE A 221 -1.33 -3.13 1.17
CA PHE A 221 -2.37 -3.68 0.29
C PHE A 221 -3.63 -2.80 0.23
N ALA A 222 -3.49 -1.47 0.25
CA ALA A 222 -4.62 -0.55 0.20
C ALA A 222 -4.62 0.26 -1.11
N THR A 223 -4.89 -0.42 -2.21
CA THR A 223 -5.67 0.19 -3.30
C THR A 223 -7.12 -0.25 -3.10
N PRO A 224 -8.08 0.69 -3.12
CA PRO A 224 -9.48 0.31 -3.05
C PRO A 224 -9.85 -0.64 -4.20
N LEU A 225 -10.59 -1.69 -3.86
CA LEU A 225 -10.99 -2.76 -4.76
C LEU A 225 -12.01 -2.26 -5.80
N GLY A 226 -11.51 -1.76 -6.93
CA GLY A 226 -12.19 -1.90 -8.21
C GLY A 226 -11.90 -3.30 -8.76
N ILE A 227 -12.95 -4.06 -9.09
CA ILE A 227 -12.88 -5.43 -9.58
C ILE A 227 -11.97 -5.50 -10.84
N GLY A 228 -10.86 -6.23 -10.76
CA GLY A 228 -9.94 -6.49 -11.87
C GLY A 228 -8.51 -6.82 -11.41
N ILE A 229 -7.98 -7.97 -11.80
CA ILE A 229 -6.69 -8.51 -11.33
C ILE A 229 -5.51 -7.68 -11.88
N GLY A 230 -4.83 -6.94 -11.00
CA GLY A 230 -3.60 -6.21 -11.31
C GLY A 230 -2.96 -5.63 -10.05
N THR A 231 -2.25 -6.46 -9.29
CA THR A 231 -1.53 -6.03 -8.08
C THR A 231 -0.31 -5.17 -8.46
N THR A 232 -0.46 -3.86 -8.54
CA THR A 232 0.70 -2.95 -8.54
C THR A 232 1.14 -2.73 -7.09
N ILE A 233 1.96 -3.64 -6.57
CA ILE A 233 2.57 -3.48 -5.24
C ILE A 233 3.73 -2.48 -5.38
N LEU A 234 3.48 -1.23 -4.97
CA LEU A 234 4.53 -0.23 -4.74
C LEU A 234 5.32 -0.63 -3.48
N ASN A 235 6.61 -0.92 -3.68
CA ASN A 235 7.57 -1.20 -2.62
C ASN A 235 7.82 0.08 -1.79
N PRO A 236 7.69 0.07 -0.46
CA PRO A 236 7.96 1.25 0.39
C PRO A 236 9.46 1.55 0.58
N ASN A 237 10.36 0.85 -0.12
CA ASN A 237 11.81 0.96 0.10
C ASN A 237 12.58 1.48 -1.13
N VAL A 238 12.14 2.60 -1.71
CA VAL A 238 12.94 3.34 -2.71
C VAL A 238 13.06 4.78 -2.28
N GLY A 239 14.21 5.10 -1.68
CA GLY A 239 14.72 6.46 -1.65
C GLY A 239 14.87 6.99 -3.08
N SER A 240 14.27 8.16 -3.29
CA SER A 240 14.64 9.21 -4.24
C SER A 240 15.65 8.85 -5.34
N SER A 241 15.13 8.77 -6.57
CA SER A 241 15.80 9.27 -7.77
C SER A 241 14.75 9.47 -8.87
N GLN A 242 13.91 10.50 -8.72
CA GLN A 242 13.31 11.18 -9.87
C GLN A 242 13.73 12.65 -9.77
N SER A 243 14.81 12.96 -10.45
CA SER A 243 15.21 14.34 -10.75
C SER A 243 14.28 14.90 -11.82
N GLY A 244 13.84 16.14 -11.60
CA GLY A 244 13.57 17.09 -12.68
C GLY A 244 12.09 17.33 -12.97
N LEU A 245 11.47 18.20 -12.17
CA LEU A 245 10.71 19.38 -12.62
C LEU A 245 10.21 20.11 -11.36
N ASP A 246 11.15 20.79 -10.68
CA ASP A 246 10.80 21.77 -9.65
C ASP A 246 10.34 23.06 -10.35
N VAL A 247 9.04 23.35 -10.28
CA VAL A 247 8.54 24.73 -10.38
C VAL A 247 8.24 25.15 -8.95
N ALA A 248 9.19 25.87 -8.36
CA ALA A 248 9.02 26.55 -7.10
C ALA A 248 8.00 27.70 -7.28
N ILE A 249 6.98 27.72 -6.43
CA ILE A 249 6.20 28.95 -6.17
C ILE A 249 6.57 29.40 -4.77
N SER A 250 7.52 30.32 -4.71
CA SER A 250 7.76 31.18 -3.56
C SER A 250 6.69 32.27 -3.56
N ALA A 251 5.78 32.24 -2.60
CA ALA A 251 5.05 33.44 -2.21
C ALA A 251 5.98 34.22 -1.28
N ALA A 252 6.55 35.30 -1.81
CA ALA A 252 7.32 36.28 -1.07
C ALA A 252 6.42 37.08 -0.12
N ASP A 253 6.94 37.46 1.04
CA ASP A 253 6.70 38.82 1.52
C ASP A 253 7.91 39.39 2.29
N SER A 254 8.27 40.60 1.85
CA SER A 254 9.01 41.68 2.52
C SER A 254 10.53 41.60 2.77
N GLY A 255 11.28 42.42 2.00
CA GLY A 255 12.07 43.48 2.65
C GLY A 255 13.57 43.68 2.37
N VAL A 256 13.97 43.97 1.11
CA VAL A 256 15.06 44.93 0.70
C VAL A 256 16.56 44.59 1.04
N PRO A 257 17.55 44.98 0.19
CA PRO A 257 18.78 44.21 -0.08
C PRO A 257 20.10 44.87 0.37
N ALA A 258 21.22 44.11 0.36
CA ALA A 258 22.50 44.47 -0.28
C ALA A 258 23.64 43.47 0.04
N SER A 259 24.30 43.04 -1.04
CA SER A 259 25.74 42.79 -1.22
C SER A 259 26.54 41.69 -0.49
N GLU A 260 27.02 40.79 -1.35
CA GLU A 260 28.42 40.33 -1.53
C GLU A 260 29.06 39.29 -0.59
N VAL A 261 29.91 38.48 -1.25
CA VAL A 261 30.85 37.46 -0.74
C VAL A 261 30.18 36.10 -0.48
N GLY A 262 30.47 35.00 -1.17
CA GLY A 262 31.70 34.59 -1.86
C GLY A 262 32.19 33.31 -1.22
N GLY A 263 32.16 32.19 -1.94
CA GLY A 263 33.08 31.08 -1.71
C GLY A 263 32.53 29.82 -1.02
N GLN A 264 32.80 28.72 -1.71
CA GLN A 264 33.22 27.42 -1.18
C GLN A 264 32.14 26.42 -0.74
N SER A 265 31.90 25.49 -1.68
CA SER A 265 31.57 24.11 -1.42
C SER A 265 32.47 23.53 -0.33
N THR A 266 31.87 23.09 0.78
CA THR A 266 32.51 22.12 1.68
C THR A 266 31.55 20.95 1.85
N SER A 267 31.94 19.84 1.22
CA SER A 267 31.52 18.50 1.60
C SER A 267 32.03 18.22 3.01
N SER A 268 31.13 18.05 3.98
CA SER A 268 31.44 17.37 5.22
C SER A 268 30.45 16.25 5.48
N GLU A 269 30.99 15.04 5.55
CA GLU A 269 30.37 13.88 6.17
C GLU A 269 29.98 14.22 7.62
N GLY A 270 28.79 13.81 8.04
CA GLY A 270 28.38 13.87 9.44
C GLY A 270 26.87 13.89 9.64
N GLY A 271 26.33 12.81 10.20
CA GLY A 271 25.04 12.82 10.88
C GLY A 271 23.91 12.09 10.15
N GLY A 272 23.56 10.90 10.63
CA GLY A 272 22.31 10.24 10.26
C GLY A 272 21.10 11.05 10.71
N GLY A 273 20.36 11.58 9.73
CA GLY A 273 19.02 12.20 9.82
C GLY A 273 18.67 12.80 8.44
N PRO A 274 17.40 13.11 8.04
CA PRO A 274 16.06 12.82 8.56
C PRO A 274 15.22 11.99 7.54
N ALA A 275 15.84 11.08 6.77
CA ALA A 275 15.14 10.30 5.73
C ALA A 275 13.97 9.46 6.27
N SER A 276 14.07 8.98 7.53
CA SER A 276 13.02 8.22 8.20
C SER A 276 11.80 9.07 8.57
N ALA A 277 12.00 10.34 8.95
CA ALA A 277 10.90 11.23 9.34
C ALA A 277 10.07 11.64 8.12
N ASN A 278 10.73 11.97 7.00
CA ASN A 278 10.04 12.31 5.75
C ASN A 278 9.30 11.10 5.16
N SER A 279 9.87 9.89 5.25
CA SER A 279 9.20 8.65 4.83
C SER A 279 7.97 8.32 5.70
N ALA A 280 8.07 8.50 7.02
CA ALA A 280 6.97 8.28 7.96
C ALA A 280 5.83 9.29 7.77
N LEU A 281 6.15 10.57 7.58
CA LEU A 281 5.19 11.63 7.28
C LEU A 281 4.49 11.38 5.93
N TRP A 282 5.24 10.99 4.90
CA TRP A 282 4.69 10.66 3.59
C TRP A 282 3.74 9.44 3.64
N THR A 283 4.11 8.41 4.41
CA THR A 283 3.27 7.24 4.65
C THR A 283 1.98 7.61 5.39
N ARG A 284 2.07 8.55 6.35
CA ARG A 284 0.92 9.08 7.11
C ARG A 284 -0.06 9.85 6.24
N PHE A 285 0.40 10.84 5.48
CA PHE A 285 -0.47 11.60 4.59
C PHE A 285 -1.18 10.62 3.63
N ARG A 286 -0.43 9.66 3.08
CA ARG A 286 -0.99 8.67 2.15
C ARG A 286 -2.09 7.84 2.78
N ALA A 287 -1.91 7.42 4.04
CA ALA A 287 -2.94 6.72 4.78
C ALA A 287 -4.19 7.60 4.96
N GLN A 288 -4.04 8.86 5.39
CA GLN A 288 -5.16 9.78 5.57
C GLN A 288 -5.94 10.02 4.28
N ALA A 289 -5.25 10.22 3.15
CA ALA A 289 -5.89 10.35 1.85
C ALA A 289 -6.64 9.06 1.44
N ASN A 290 -6.06 7.88 1.70
CA ASN A 290 -6.72 6.60 1.45
C ASN A 290 -8.03 6.45 2.23
N MET A 291 -8.15 7.02 3.43
CA MET A 291 -9.40 6.98 4.21
C MET A 291 -10.48 7.85 3.61
N TRP A 292 -10.14 9.09 3.25
CA TRP A 292 -11.06 9.98 2.57
C TRP A 292 -11.55 9.39 1.25
N MET A 293 -10.67 8.70 0.53
CA MET A 293 -11.02 7.96 -0.68
C MET A 293 -11.92 6.75 -0.38
N ALA A 294 -11.66 5.98 0.68
CA ALA A 294 -12.52 4.87 1.11
C ALA A 294 -13.93 5.35 1.55
N LEU A 295 -14.02 6.49 2.24
CA LEU A 295 -15.29 7.14 2.57
C LEU A 295 -16.06 7.60 1.33
N ALA A 296 -15.36 8.23 0.38
CA ALA A 296 -15.95 8.63 -0.88
C ALA A 296 -16.52 7.42 -1.64
N GLU A 297 -15.85 6.27 -1.61
CA GLU A 297 -16.36 5.03 -2.20
C GLU A 297 -17.58 4.48 -1.47
N LEU A 298 -17.60 4.51 -0.14
CA LEU A 298 -18.76 4.15 0.67
C LEU A 298 -19.96 5.04 0.30
N PHE A 299 -19.80 6.36 0.30
CA PHE A 299 -20.88 7.29 -0.04
C PHE A 299 -21.33 7.17 -1.50
N LEU A 300 -20.43 6.85 -2.43
CA LEU A 300 -20.80 6.54 -3.81
C LEU A 300 -21.62 5.25 -3.90
N ALA A 301 -21.29 4.22 -3.11
CA ALA A 301 -22.04 2.97 -3.07
C ALA A 301 -23.46 3.17 -2.48
N GLU A 302 -23.59 3.99 -1.45
CA GLU A 302 -24.87 4.39 -0.85
C GLU A 302 -25.66 5.42 -1.70
N GLY A 303 -25.04 5.97 -2.74
CA GLY A 303 -25.66 6.99 -3.59
C GLY A 303 -25.78 8.37 -2.95
N ARG A 304 -25.12 8.62 -1.82
CA ARG A 304 -25.03 9.89 -1.09
C ARG A 304 -24.04 10.86 -1.77
N LEU A 305 -24.41 11.36 -2.94
CA LEU A 305 -23.50 12.16 -3.80
C LEU A 305 -23.02 13.48 -3.16
N ASN A 306 -23.77 14.03 -2.21
CA ASN A 306 -23.43 15.29 -1.54
C ASN A 306 -22.20 15.15 -0.63
N ASP A 307 -22.01 13.97 -0.04
CA ASP A 307 -20.92 13.70 0.91
C ASP A 307 -19.63 13.25 0.21
N VAL A 308 -19.73 12.86 -1.07
CA VAL A 308 -18.58 12.40 -1.87
C VAL A 308 -17.64 13.57 -2.22
N ALA A 309 -18.19 14.72 -2.64
CA ALA A 309 -17.37 15.85 -3.09
C ALA A 309 -16.42 16.36 -1.99
N PRO A 310 -16.88 16.60 -0.74
CA PRO A 310 -15.98 16.99 0.36
C PRO A 310 -14.89 15.96 0.63
N CYS A 311 -15.21 14.66 0.60
CA CYS A 311 -14.21 13.61 0.82
C CYS A 311 -13.12 13.63 -0.26
N VAL A 312 -13.51 13.77 -1.54
CA VAL A 312 -12.57 13.86 -2.66
C VAL A 312 -11.71 15.12 -2.57
N GLU A 313 -12.29 16.25 -2.19
CA GLU A 313 -11.55 17.51 -1.98
C GLU A 313 -10.51 17.39 -0.87
N GLN A 314 -10.88 16.81 0.28
CA GLN A 314 -9.93 16.55 1.38
C GLN A 314 -8.80 15.61 0.94
N ALA A 315 -9.11 14.56 0.18
CA ALA A 315 -8.08 13.69 -0.38
C ALA A 315 -7.16 14.43 -1.37
N ALA A 316 -7.71 15.30 -2.20
CA ALA A 316 -6.96 16.07 -3.20
C ALA A 316 -6.08 17.16 -2.58
N ILE A 317 -6.49 17.76 -1.45
CA ILE A 317 -5.63 18.71 -0.70
C ILE A 317 -4.38 17.99 -0.18
N LEU A 318 -4.55 16.77 0.32
CA LEU A 318 -3.43 15.97 0.83
C LEU A 318 -2.54 15.42 -0.31
N PHE A 319 -3.16 14.95 -1.41
CA PHE A 319 -2.46 14.45 -2.60
C PHE A 319 -3.13 14.94 -3.89
N PRO A 320 -2.70 16.10 -4.42
CA PRO A 320 -3.24 16.64 -5.67
C PRO A 320 -3.02 15.71 -6.88
N HIS A 321 -1.98 14.87 -6.83
CA HIS A 321 -1.62 13.91 -7.89
C HIS A 321 -2.02 12.45 -7.57
N ALA A 322 -2.96 12.24 -6.64
CA ALA A 322 -3.54 10.91 -6.46
C ALA A 322 -4.51 10.59 -7.60
N HIS A 323 -4.09 9.71 -8.52
CA HIS A 323 -4.95 9.17 -9.59
C HIS A 323 -6.29 8.62 -9.05
N GLN A 324 -6.29 8.05 -7.83
CA GLN A 324 -7.49 7.55 -7.18
C GLN A 324 -8.49 8.66 -6.82
N ALA A 325 -8.03 9.84 -6.40
CA ALA A 325 -8.92 10.98 -6.11
C ALA A 325 -9.57 11.50 -7.41
N LEU A 326 -8.81 11.57 -8.50
CA LEU A 326 -9.34 11.94 -9.83
C LEU A 326 -10.32 10.89 -10.38
N TYR A 327 -10.04 9.60 -10.15
CA TYR A 327 -10.97 8.51 -10.47
C TYR A 327 -12.29 8.66 -9.71
N LEU A 328 -12.24 8.93 -8.40
CA LEU A 328 -13.44 9.13 -7.58
C LEU A 328 -14.22 10.38 -7.97
N LYS A 329 -13.51 11.45 -8.35
CA LYS A 329 -14.12 12.65 -8.96
C LYS A 329 -14.86 12.31 -10.24
N GLY A 330 -14.24 11.53 -11.13
CA GLY A 330 -14.86 11.06 -12.37
C GLY A 330 -16.10 10.20 -12.10
N ARG A 331 -16.04 9.29 -11.12
CA ARG A 331 -17.17 8.48 -10.68
C ARG A 331 -18.32 9.30 -10.09
N LEU A 332 -18.02 10.33 -9.31
CA LEU A 332 -19.02 11.24 -8.78
C LEU A 332 -19.79 11.93 -9.91
N PHE A 333 -19.09 12.47 -10.92
CA PHE A 333 -19.74 13.11 -12.05
C PHE A 333 -20.55 12.12 -12.90
N ALA A 334 -20.04 10.91 -13.11
CA ALA A 334 -20.81 9.86 -13.78
C ALA A 334 -22.12 9.55 -13.03
N ALA A 335 -22.08 9.43 -11.70
CA ALA A 335 -23.26 9.20 -10.88
C ALA A 335 -24.22 10.41 -10.86
N LYS A 336 -23.70 11.64 -10.91
CA LYS A 336 -24.51 12.86 -11.05
C LYS A 336 -25.18 12.93 -12.43
N ALA A 337 -24.50 12.50 -13.49
CA ALA A 337 -25.08 12.43 -14.83
C ALA A 337 -26.25 11.44 -14.92
N GLU A 338 -26.14 10.28 -14.25
CA GLU A 338 -27.23 9.29 -14.19
C GLU A 338 -28.47 9.81 -13.44
N LYS A 339 -28.29 10.70 -12.45
CA LYS A 339 -29.39 11.30 -11.65
C LYS A 339 -29.82 12.70 -12.13
N ALA A 340 -29.26 13.19 -13.22
CA ALA A 340 -29.53 14.53 -13.71
C ALA A 340 -30.96 14.64 -14.30
N PRO A 341 -31.69 15.74 -14.06
CA PRO A 341 -33.05 15.91 -14.59
C PRO A 341 -33.08 16.21 -16.09
N ASP A 342 -32.06 16.93 -16.59
CA ASP A 342 -32.00 17.39 -17.98
C ASP A 342 -30.82 16.77 -18.73
N GLU A 343 -31.04 16.34 -19.98
CA GLU A 343 -30.00 15.73 -20.81
C GLU A 343 -28.80 16.68 -21.05
N MET A 344 -29.04 17.99 -21.13
CA MET A 344 -27.95 18.97 -21.26
C MET A 344 -27.05 19.01 -20.02
N THR A 345 -27.63 18.88 -18.82
CA THR A 345 -26.85 18.80 -17.57
C THR A 345 -26.15 17.45 -17.43
N ALA A 346 -26.81 16.37 -17.85
CA ALA A 346 -26.20 15.04 -17.92
C ALA A 346 -24.98 15.02 -18.84
N ALA A 347 -25.08 15.61 -20.04
CA ALA A 347 -23.98 15.71 -21.00
C ALA A 347 -22.77 16.49 -20.44
N LYS A 348 -23.01 17.61 -19.73
CA LYS A 348 -21.94 18.35 -19.05
C LYS A 348 -21.23 17.49 -18.00
N PHE A 349 -21.98 16.80 -17.16
CA PHE A 349 -21.40 15.90 -16.15
C PHE A 349 -20.67 14.70 -16.78
N ARG A 350 -21.16 14.14 -17.91
CA ARG A 350 -20.42 13.10 -18.65
C ARG A 350 -19.09 13.62 -19.19
N ALA A 351 -19.05 14.86 -19.71
CA ALA A 351 -17.82 15.48 -20.18
C ALA A 351 -16.81 15.70 -19.04
N GLU A 352 -17.27 16.19 -17.88
CA GLU A 352 -16.42 16.36 -16.68
C GLU A 352 -15.93 15.01 -16.11
N ALA A 353 -16.78 13.98 -16.15
CA ALA A 353 -16.41 12.62 -15.78
C ALA A 353 -15.29 12.08 -16.68
N ASN A 354 -15.43 12.26 -18.00
CA ASN A 354 -14.45 11.84 -18.99
C ASN A 354 -13.10 12.54 -18.78
N ALA A 355 -13.09 13.87 -18.62
CA ALA A 355 -11.86 14.63 -18.33
C ALA A 355 -11.17 14.18 -17.02
N SER A 356 -11.96 13.92 -15.97
CA SER A 356 -11.43 13.44 -14.67
C SER A 356 -10.85 12.02 -14.77
N LEU A 357 -11.47 11.13 -15.55
CA LEU A 357 -10.95 9.77 -15.77
C LEU A 357 -9.69 9.77 -16.66
N LEU A 358 -9.67 10.59 -17.71
CA LEU A 358 -8.49 10.74 -18.57
C LEU A 358 -7.30 11.34 -17.80
N SER A 359 -7.53 12.33 -16.94
CA SER A 359 -6.47 12.86 -16.06
C SER A 359 -5.96 11.82 -15.07
N ALA A 360 -6.82 10.94 -14.53
CA ALA A 360 -6.39 9.81 -13.71
C ALA A 360 -5.49 8.84 -14.50
N LEU A 361 -5.83 8.55 -15.76
CA LEU A 361 -5.05 7.68 -16.64
C LEU A 361 -3.74 8.32 -17.11
N ALA A 362 -3.69 9.64 -17.27
CA ALA A 362 -2.46 10.37 -17.56
C ALA A 362 -1.42 10.19 -16.45
N LEU A 363 -1.87 10.08 -15.20
CA LEU A 363 -0.99 9.80 -14.05
C LEU A 363 -0.69 8.29 -13.90
N CYS A 364 -1.68 7.43 -14.09
CA CYS A 364 -1.55 5.99 -13.95
C CYS A 364 -2.24 5.26 -15.12
N PRO A 365 -1.52 5.02 -16.24
CA PRO A 365 -2.09 4.39 -17.43
C PRO A 365 -2.60 2.96 -17.19
N SER A 366 -2.05 2.27 -16.17
CA SER A 366 -2.44 0.91 -15.79
C SER A 366 -3.60 0.85 -14.80
N HIS A 367 -4.28 1.96 -14.50
CA HIS A 367 -5.38 1.99 -13.55
C HIS A 367 -6.66 1.38 -14.13
N THR A 368 -6.82 0.07 -13.94
CA THR A 368 -7.95 -0.73 -14.46
C THR A 368 -9.34 -0.16 -14.12
N PRO A 369 -9.63 0.31 -12.89
CA PRO A 369 -10.93 0.89 -12.59
C PRO A 369 -11.25 2.13 -13.43
N SER A 370 -10.26 3.01 -13.69
CA SER A 370 -10.47 4.18 -14.55
C SER A 370 -10.75 3.76 -16.00
N LEU A 371 -9.99 2.80 -16.54
CA LEU A 371 -10.20 2.26 -17.89
C LEU A 371 -11.60 1.67 -18.04
N PHE A 372 -12.02 0.84 -17.08
CA PHE A 372 -13.33 0.20 -17.08
C PHE A 372 -14.49 1.21 -17.08
N HIS A 373 -14.43 2.23 -16.20
CA HIS A 373 -15.49 3.23 -16.12
C HIS A 373 -15.49 4.17 -17.33
N LEU A 374 -14.32 4.48 -17.90
CA LEU A 374 -14.20 5.24 -19.14
C LEU A 374 -14.80 4.47 -20.33
N ALA A 375 -14.54 3.17 -20.41
CA ALA A 375 -15.13 2.29 -21.43
C ALA A 375 -16.67 2.24 -21.32
N LYS A 376 -17.20 2.22 -20.08
CA LYS A 376 -18.66 2.29 -19.84
C LYS A 376 -19.24 3.62 -20.34
N LEU A 377 -18.56 4.75 -20.14
CA LEU A 377 -18.99 6.04 -20.67
C LEU A 377 -19.00 6.05 -22.20
N TYR A 378 -17.92 5.59 -22.85
CA TYR A 378 -17.89 5.50 -24.32
C TYR A 378 -18.95 4.57 -24.90
N SER A 379 -19.28 3.49 -24.20
CA SER A 379 -20.37 2.59 -24.59
C SER A 379 -21.73 3.31 -24.52
N ALA A 380 -21.96 4.14 -23.50
CA ALA A 380 -23.18 4.94 -23.38
C ALA A 380 -23.26 6.04 -24.46
N ASP A 381 -22.12 6.61 -24.87
CA ASP A 381 -22.00 7.59 -25.96
C ASP A 381 -22.02 6.93 -27.36
N ASN A 382 -22.28 5.62 -27.45
CA ASN A 382 -22.29 4.83 -28.67
C ASN A 382 -20.95 4.78 -29.45
N ASN A 383 -19.83 5.07 -28.77
CA ASN A 383 -18.48 4.97 -29.31
C ASN A 383 -17.85 3.61 -28.97
N ILE A 384 -18.31 2.57 -29.68
CA ILE A 384 -17.95 1.18 -29.40
C ILE A 384 -16.46 0.90 -29.64
N ALA A 385 -15.85 1.53 -30.66
CA ALA A 385 -14.44 1.31 -30.99
C ALA A 385 -13.50 1.75 -29.85
N MET A 386 -13.74 2.93 -29.27
CA MET A 386 -12.96 3.40 -28.12
C MET A 386 -13.26 2.59 -26.87
N ALA A 387 -14.52 2.19 -26.65
CA ALA A 387 -14.88 1.33 -25.53
C ALA A 387 -14.13 -0.01 -25.58
N GLU A 388 -14.11 -0.66 -26.74
CA GLU A 388 -13.39 -1.92 -26.95
C GLU A 388 -11.88 -1.76 -26.72
N GLN A 389 -11.30 -0.65 -27.20
CA GLN A 389 -9.88 -0.36 -26.96
C GLN A 389 -9.56 -0.19 -25.47
N MET A 390 -10.45 0.40 -24.68
CA MET A 390 -10.25 0.57 -23.24
C MET A 390 -10.47 -0.72 -22.45
N TYR A 391 -11.23 -1.69 -22.98
CA TYR A 391 -11.43 -3.01 -22.36
C TYR A 391 -10.31 -4.01 -22.65
N ARG A 392 -9.56 -3.81 -23.73
CA ARG A 392 -8.37 -4.61 -24.08
C ARG A 392 -7.16 -4.14 -23.29
#